data_AF-A0A955WYN9-F1
#
_entry.id   AF-A0A955WYN9-F1
#
_cell.length_a   1.000
_cell.length_b   1.000
_cell.length_c   1.000
_cell.angle_alpha   90.00
_cell.angle_beta   90.00
_cell.angle_gamma   90.00
#
_symmetry.space_group_name_H-M   'P 1'
#
loop_
_entity.id
_entity.type
_entity.pdbx_description
1 polymer ?
#
loop_
_entity_poly.entity_id
_entity_poly.type
_entity_poly.pdbx_seq_one_letter_code
_entity_poly.pdbx_strand_id
1 'polypeptide(L)'
;WWLCEPVGRGEDDPMVRKSVWMAAMAAGLVAGAAQAEVLRYVGIDPGRNFSFRYDGQGKSVRGGTMDVLVDGAPTQAYCVDLDHTIRGGVNYTVDPTDVPAEGPWCSISSILLLDAPGTALESAARQAAVWMLTYGDRVTAFPADITAAAQALIESVAGDCPLLCGEQIAWDSAGTFDEDGLLHVEVSLTRADGSAIPFQAGWANISAGAFVGDGTFTTDADGRATVVVDATGAALPIEISFATEGTRVVTLDADPQTFQRLVTALGTCEYDPSFPYGFGEDGFGDPRTIGFWKHQVRGKGRIHVSAETLESWLPLTVLGETFETVEAMETALWLKNAPMELRAVQQCLATRLNVASSELGWATPLDLGDGAAYLFSFWGAAKDAFDAGDFETAKTICDTINNL
;
A
#
# COMPACT_ATOMS: atom_id res chain seq x y z
N TRP A 1 40.63 -20.05 -10.29
CA TRP A 1 39.73 -19.06 -10.88
C TRP A 1 38.85 -18.60 -9.76
N TRP A 2 39.16 -17.41 -9.27
CA TRP A 2 38.77 -16.89 -7.96
C TRP A 2 37.68 -15.87 -8.20
N LEU A 3 36.47 -16.20 -7.81
CA LEU A 3 35.31 -15.33 -7.95
C LEU A 3 34.71 -15.27 -6.55
N CYS A 4 34.83 -14.09 -5.94
CA CYS A 4 34.52 -13.79 -4.55
C CYS A 4 35.42 -14.45 -3.49
N GLU A 5 36.74 -14.52 -3.71
CA GLU A 5 37.68 -14.67 -2.59
C GLU A 5 38.69 -13.51 -2.60
N PRO A 6 38.89 -12.81 -1.47
CA PRO A 6 40.10 -12.01 -1.31
C PRO A 6 41.30 -12.97 -1.38
N VAL A 7 42.29 -12.64 -2.20
CA VAL A 7 43.58 -13.34 -2.18
C VAL A 7 44.20 -13.08 -0.81
N GLY A 8 44.12 -14.08 0.08
CA GLY A 8 44.75 -14.00 1.40
C GLY A 8 46.25 -13.74 1.26
N ARG A 9 46.73 -12.64 1.84
CA ARG A 9 48.06 -12.61 2.43
C ARG A 9 47.89 -12.82 3.93
N GLY A 10 48.65 -13.79 4.43
CA GLY A 10 48.44 -14.38 5.73
C GLY A 10 48.83 -13.52 6.92
N GLU A 11 48.55 -14.14 8.06
CA GLU A 11 49.05 -13.93 9.42
C GLU A 11 48.35 -12.85 10.28
N ASP A 12 47.55 -13.40 11.21
CA ASP A 12 47.30 -12.98 12.59
C ASP A 12 46.68 -11.61 12.88
N ASP A 13 45.35 -11.60 13.11
CA ASP A 13 44.78 -10.78 14.18
C ASP A 13 43.52 -11.45 14.78
N PRO A 14 43.46 -11.75 16.10
CA PRO A 14 42.27 -12.29 16.74
C PRO A 14 41.39 -11.20 17.36
N MET A 15 40.10 -11.52 17.49
CA MET A 15 39.03 -10.79 18.21
C MET A 15 38.31 -9.71 17.37
N VAL A 16 36.99 -9.47 17.47
CA VAL A 16 36.00 -9.68 18.53
C VAL A 16 34.62 -9.93 17.86
N ARG A 17 33.94 -11.02 18.22
CA ARG A 17 32.46 -11.12 18.11
C ARG A 17 31.85 -10.49 19.36
N LYS A 18 31.02 -9.46 19.19
CA LYS A 18 29.80 -9.12 19.96
C LYS A 18 29.34 -7.71 19.61
N SER A 19 28.05 -7.56 19.29
CA SER A 19 27.12 -6.42 19.55
C SER A 19 26.03 -6.51 18.47
N VAL A 20 24.80 -6.96 18.73
CA VAL A 20 23.66 -6.16 19.23
C VAL A 20 23.76 -4.70 18.82
N TRP A 21 23.02 -4.29 17.78
CA TRP A 21 22.75 -2.88 17.49
C TRP A 21 21.28 -2.68 17.14
N MET A 22 20.58 -2.08 18.09
CA MET A 22 19.43 -1.21 17.90
C MET A 22 19.95 0.19 17.49
N ALA A 23 19.15 0.85 16.65
CA ALA A 23 19.00 2.30 16.47
C ALA A 23 20.11 3.09 15.76
N ALA A 24 19.74 3.76 14.66
CA ALA A 24 19.45 5.20 14.63
C ALA A 24 19.34 5.66 13.15
N MET A 25 18.10 5.81 12.64
CA MET A 25 17.88 6.51 11.37
C MET A 25 18.24 7.98 11.57
N ALA A 26 19.31 8.42 10.92
CA ALA A 26 19.62 9.83 10.76
C ALA A 26 18.89 10.33 9.49
N ALA A 27 17.66 10.80 9.67
CA ALA A 27 17.01 11.68 8.71
C ALA A 27 17.75 13.04 8.75
N GLY A 28 18.50 13.37 7.70
CA GLY A 28 19.22 14.63 7.64
C GLY A 28 20.12 14.85 6.42
N LEU A 29 19.56 15.56 5.44
CA LEU A 29 20.17 16.66 4.69
C LEU A 29 21.07 16.38 3.45
N VAL A 30 20.57 16.93 2.33
CA VAL A 30 21.21 17.92 1.44
C VAL A 30 21.91 17.40 0.19
N ALA A 31 21.48 18.00 -0.92
CA ALA A 31 22.15 18.08 -2.22
C ALA A 31 23.67 18.32 -2.07
N GLY A 32 24.43 17.22 -2.06
CA GLY A 32 25.88 17.22 -2.16
C GLY A 32 26.27 17.02 -3.62
N ALA A 33 27.29 17.75 -4.08
CA ALA A 33 28.03 17.39 -5.28
C ALA A 33 28.31 15.88 -5.28
N ALA A 34 28.23 15.22 -6.43
CA ALA A 34 28.59 13.81 -6.60
C ALA A 34 30.03 13.58 -6.11
N GLN A 35 30.18 13.28 -4.82
CA GLN A 35 31.42 12.81 -4.25
C GLN A 35 31.39 11.30 -4.47
N ALA A 36 32.40 10.80 -5.17
CA ALA A 36 32.59 9.37 -5.29
C ALA A 36 32.74 8.79 -3.87
N GLU A 37 31.96 7.76 -3.57
CA GLU A 37 31.97 7.11 -2.26
C GLU A 37 33.23 6.24 -2.14
N VAL A 38 33.76 6.12 -0.93
CA VAL A 38 34.86 5.18 -0.65
C VAL A 38 34.27 3.87 -0.18
N LEU A 39 34.30 2.88 -1.06
CA LEU A 39 33.96 1.50 -0.73
C LEU A 39 35.19 0.80 -0.15
N ARG A 40 35.06 0.26 1.06
CA ARG A 40 36.06 -0.63 1.66
C ARG A 40 35.45 -2.00 1.87
N TYR A 41 35.99 -3.01 1.20
CA TYR A 41 35.63 -4.39 1.48
C TYR A 41 36.21 -4.83 2.83
N VAL A 42 35.34 -5.31 3.73
CA VAL A 42 35.69 -5.77 5.07
C VAL A 42 35.79 -7.30 5.13
N GLY A 43 34.88 -8.00 4.46
CA GLY A 43 34.86 -9.47 4.50
C GLY A 43 33.63 -10.10 3.83
N ILE A 44 33.46 -11.40 4.04
CA ILE A 44 32.27 -12.17 3.65
C ILE A 44 31.74 -12.88 4.91
N ASP A 45 30.47 -12.68 5.25
CA ASP A 45 29.79 -13.32 6.38
C ASP A 45 28.30 -13.59 6.07
N PRO A 46 27.71 -14.70 6.54
CA PRO A 46 28.19 -16.07 6.40
C PRO A 46 28.29 -16.47 4.91
N GLY A 47 29.01 -17.55 4.59
CA GLY A 47 29.09 -18.04 3.21
C GLY A 47 29.59 -19.47 3.07
N ARG A 48 29.48 -20.02 1.86
CA ARG A 48 29.86 -21.40 1.51
C ARG A 48 30.50 -21.46 0.13
N ASN A 49 31.46 -22.37 -0.02
CA ASN A 49 32.04 -22.71 -1.33
C ASN A 49 31.08 -23.61 -2.12
N PHE A 50 30.81 -23.24 -3.37
CA PHE A 50 30.05 -24.07 -4.31
C PHE A 50 30.50 -23.85 -5.76
N SER A 51 30.08 -24.78 -6.62
CA SER A 51 30.37 -24.72 -8.05
C SER A 51 29.08 -24.57 -8.85
N PHE A 52 29.15 -23.85 -9.96
CA PHE A 52 28.02 -23.64 -10.86
C PHE A 52 28.55 -23.45 -12.30
N ARG A 53 27.65 -23.25 -13.27
CA ARG A 53 28.01 -22.94 -14.66
C ARG A 53 27.58 -21.52 -15.01
N TYR A 54 28.52 -20.75 -15.55
CA TYR A 54 28.27 -19.44 -16.14
C TYR A 54 28.67 -19.47 -17.60
N ASP A 55 27.74 -19.20 -18.52
CA ASP A 55 27.96 -19.33 -19.97
C ASP A 55 28.56 -20.69 -20.37
N GLY A 56 28.07 -21.76 -19.73
CA GLY A 56 28.54 -23.13 -19.94
C GLY A 56 29.88 -23.49 -19.27
N GLN A 57 30.63 -22.51 -18.76
CA GLN A 57 31.90 -22.71 -18.07
C GLN A 57 31.68 -23.02 -16.59
N GLY A 58 32.33 -24.07 -16.08
CA GLY A 58 32.32 -24.37 -14.65
C GLY A 58 33.09 -23.32 -13.86
N LYS A 59 32.45 -22.74 -12.85
CA LYS A 59 33.05 -21.82 -11.88
C LYS A 59 32.97 -22.45 -10.49
N SER A 60 33.93 -22.13 -9.63
CA SER A 60 33.91 -22.47 -8.21
C SER A 60 34.15 -21.20 -7.42
N VAL A 61 33.23 -20.88 -6.52
CA VAL A 61 33.14 -19.58 -5.85
C VAL A 61 32.78 -19.77 -4.40
N ARG A 62 33.07 -18.76 -3.59
CA ARG A 62 32.49 -18.61 -2.26
C ARG A 62 31.30 -17.67 -2.36
N GLY A 63 30.08 -18.18 -2.22
CA GLY A 63 28.89 -17.33 -2.16
C GLY A 63 28.51 -17.03 -0.72
N GLY A 64 28.13 -15.78 -0.47
CA GLY A 64 27.74 -15.26 0.83
C GLY A 64 27.53 -13.75 0.74
N THR A 65 27.13 -13.13 1.84
CA THR A 65 26.97 -11.68 1.91
C THR A 65 28.32 -11.01 2.07
N MET A 66 28.53 -9.87 1.41
CA MET A 66 29.76 -9.08 1.52
C MET A 66 29.55 -7.98 2.53
N ASP A 67 30.43 -7.91 3.52
CA ASP A 67 30.49 -6.78 4.44
C ASP A 67 31.38 -5.70 3.82
N VAL A 68 30.80 -4.54 3.61
CA VAL A 68 31.51 -3.38 3.05
C VAL A 68 31.27 -2.15 3.91
N LEU A 69 32.21 -1.21 3.86
CA LEU A 69 32.00 0.15 4.37
C LEU A 69 31.80 1.07 3.18
N VAL A 70 30.70 1.81 3.17
CA VAL A 70 30.45 2.91 2.22
C VAL A 70 30.58 4.19 3.03
N ASP A 71 31.58 5.02 2.71
CA ASP A 71 31.92 6.23 3.47
C ASP A 71 32.11 5.98 4.98
N GLY A 72 32.63 4.80 5.32
CA GLY A 72 32.88 4.38 6.69
C GLY A 72 31.67 3.79 7.42
N ALA A 73 30.47 3.82 6.82
CA ALA A 73 29.28 3.17 7.36
C ALA A 73 29.19 1.71 6.91
N PRO A 74 28.98 0.74 7.82
CA PRO A 74 28.85 -0.66 7.45
C PRO A 74 27.55 -0.93 6.71
N THR A 75 27.63 -1.69 5.61
CA THR A 75 26.48 -2.20 4.86
C THR A 75 26.74 -3.60 4.32
N GLN A 76 25.67 -4.31 4.02
CA GLN A 76 25.71 -5.61 3.36
C GLN A 76 25.48 -5.46 1.87
N ALA A 77 26.37 -6.06 1.09
CA ALA A 77 26.30 -6.05 -0.37
C ALA A 77 26.34 -7.47 -0.94
N TYR A 78 25.84 -7.61 -2.15
CA TYR A 78 25.94 -8.86 -2.91
C TYR A 78 26.69 -8.61 -4.22
N CYS A 79 27.46 -9.60 -4.64
CA CYS A 79 28.14 -9.53 -5.91
C CYS A 79 27.14 -9.72 -7.05
N VAL A 80 27.15 -8.85 -8.05
CA VAL A 80 26.34 -9.03 -9.27
C VAL A 80 27.21 -9.21 -10.52
N ASP A 81 28.54 -9.13 -10.40
CA ASP A 81 29.48 -9.31 -11.51
C ASP A 81 30.27 -10.63 -11.39
N LEU A 82 30.04 -11.55 -12.32
CA LEU A 82 30.67 -12.87 -12.37
C LEU A 82 31.93 -12.95 -13.25
N ASP A 83 32.37 -11.86 -13.85
CA ASP A 83 33.54 -11.82 -14.72
C ASP A 83 34.82 -11.38 -14.00
N HIS A 84 34.70 -10.85 -12.77
CA HIS A 84 35.81 -10.19 -12.09
C HIS A 84 35.95 -10.53 -10.59
N THR A 85 36.99 -10.00 -9.92
CA THR A 85 37.38 -10.37 -8.55
C THR A 85 37.73 -9.16 -7.67
N ILE A 86 36.98 -8.95 -6.57
CA ILE A 86 37.34 -8.02 -5.49
C ILE A 86 38.51 -8.58 -4.69
N ARG A 87 39.45 -7.69 -4.36
CA ARG A 87 40.58 -7.94 -3.49
C ARG A 87 40.30 -7.35 -2.12
N GLY A 88 40.38 -8.19 -1.09
CA GLY A 88 40.13 -7.73 0.27
C GLY A 88 41.16 -6.73 0.77
N GLY A 89 40.73 -5.79 1.60
CA GLY A 89 41.60 -4.76 2.19
C GLY A 89 41.99 -3.62 1.24
N VAL A 90 41.44 -3.59 0.02
CA VAL A 90 41.60 -2.48 -0.93
C VAL A 90 40.43 -1.52 -0.79
N ASN A 91 40.72 -0.22 -0.83
CA ASN A 91 39.70 0.81 -0.95
C ASN A 91 39.43 1.06 -2.43
N TYR A 92 38.17 1.14 -2.78
CA TYR A 92 37.69 1.39 -4.12
C TYR A 92 36.96 2.71 -4.13
N THR A 93 37.31 3.58 -5.07
CA THR A 93 36.45 4.71 -5.40
C THR A 93 35.29 4.15 -6.23
N VAL A 94 34.07 4.33 -5.74
CA VAL A 94 32.86 3.87 -6.43
C VAL A 94 31.95 5.06 -6.72
N ASP A 95 31.29 5.00 -7.87
CA ASP A 95 30.19 5.90 -8.18
C ASP A 95 28.88 5.10 -8.00
N PRO A 96 28.10 5.36 -6.94
CA PRO A 96 26.81 4.70 -6.77
C PRO A 96 25.87 5.11 -7.90
N THR A 97 25.34 4.12 -8.60
CA THR A 97 24.33 4.32 -9.64
C THR A 97 23.03 3.69 -9.16
N ASP A 98 21.96 4.47 -9.08
CA ASP A 98 20.64 3.95 -8.74
C ASP A 98 20.23 2.90 -9.79
N VAL A 99 19.70 1.77 -9.32
CA VAL A 99 19.22 0.73 -10.24
C VAL A 99 17.92 1.18 -10.89
N PRO A 100 17.67 0.84 -12.17
CA PRO A 100 16.41 1.18 -12.79
C PRO A 100 15.24 0.45 -12.12
N ALA A 101 14.05 1.00 -12.26
CA ALA A 101 12.80 0.39 -11.77
C ALA A 101 12.45 -0.93 -12.49
N GLU A 102 12.97 -1.12 -13.69
CA GLU A 102 12.70 -2.30 -14.51
C GLU A 102 13.18 -3.59 -13.82
N GLY A 103 12.52 -4.71 -14.12
CA GLY A 103 12.94 -6.01 -13.57
C GLY A 103 14.40 -6.33 -13.92
N PRO A 104 15.16 -6.99 -13.03
CA PRO A 104 14.71 -7.74 -11.85
C PRO A 104 14.93 -7.01 -10.50
N TRP A 105 15.14 -5.69 -10.51
CA TRP A 105 15.66 -4.99 -9.33
C TRP A 105 14.69 -4.94 -8.14
N CYS A 106 13.38 -4.99 -8.36
CA CYS A 106 12.39 -5.13 -7.30
C CYS A 106 12.61 -6.40 -6.46
N SER A 107 12.67 -7.58 -7.10
CA SER A 107 12.89 -8.84 -6.38
C SER A 107 14.29 -8.90 -5.73
N ILE A 108 15.29 -8.31 -6.38
CA ILE A 108 16.62 -8.18 -5.76
C ILE A 108 16.53 -7.32 -4.51
N SER A 109 15.87 -6.15 -4.57
CA SER A 109 15.65 -5.27 -3.42
C SER A 109 14.96 -6.01 -2.27
N SER A 110 13.89 -6.76 -2.54
CA SER A 110 13.21 -7.57 -1.51
C SER A 110 14.16 -8.57 -0.86
N ILE A 111 15.00 -9.26 -1.63
CA ILE A 111 16.02 -10.17 -1.11
C ILE A 111 17.05 -9.45 -0.20
N LEU A 112 17.41 -8.22 -0.56
CA LEU A 112 18.36 -7.40 0.23
C LEU A 112 17.76 -6.96 1.58
N LEU A 113 16.45 -6.77 1.66
CA LEU A 113 15.74 -6.28 2.85
C LEU A 113 15.35 -7.39 3.84
N LEU A 114 15.39 -8.66 3.43
CA LEU A 114 15.16 -9.77 4.35
C LEU A 114 16.22 -9.80 5.46
N ASP A 115 15.82 -10.21 6.67
CA ASP A 115 16.71 -10.38 7.84
C ASP A 115 18.04 -11.05 7.49
N ALA A 116 19.12 -10.67 8.17
CA ALA A 116 20.44 -11.25 7.91
C ALA A 116 20.41 -12.81 7.96
N PRO A 117 21.05 -13.50 6.99
CA PRO A 117 21.01 -14.95 6.91
C PRO A 117 21.60 -15.59 8.18
N GLY A 118 20.89 -16.57 8.74
CA GLY A 118 21.30 -17.30 9.94
C GLY A 118 22.25 -18.46 9.65
N THR A 119 22.35 -18.89 8.39
CA THR A 119 23.19 -20.04 7.98
C THR A 119 24.00 -19.78 6.71
N ALA A 120 25.11 -20.51 6.55
CA ALA A 120 25.93 -20.45 5.34
C ALA A 120 25.19 -20.91 4.07
N LEU A 121 24.17 -21.76 4.21
CA LEU A 121 23.31 -22.16 3.10
C LEU A 121 22.40 -21.01 2.67
N GLU A 122 21.77 -20.31 3.62
CA GLU A 122 20.92 -19.16 3.34
C GLU A 122 21.69 -18.05 2.62
N SER A 123 22.89 -17.68 3.08
CA SER A 123 23.68 -16.66 2.39
C SER A 123 24.08 -17.07 0.97
N ALA A 124 24.46 -18.34 0.79
CA ALA A 124 24.78 -18.88 -0.54
C ALA A 124 23.55 -18.89 -1.45
N ALA A 125 22.37 -19.21 -0.91
CA ALA A 125 21.10 -19.20 -1.62
C ALA A 125 20.70 -17.78 -2.04
N ARG A 126 20.85 -16.77 -1.17
CA ARG A 126 20.62 -15.35 -1.51
C ARG A 126 21.54 -14.87 -2.62
N GLN A 127 22.84 -15.15 -2.50
CA GLN A 127 23.80 -14.78 -3.55
C GLN A 127 23.50 -15.48 -4.88
N ALA A 128 23.10 -16.75 -4.85
CA ALA A 128 22.68 -17.49 -6.04
C ALA A 128 21.38 -16.92 -6.63
N ALA A 129 20.39 -16.55 -5.80
CA ALA A 129 19.14 -15.95 -6.24
C ALA A 129 19.38 -14.60 -6.95
N VAL A 130 20.24 -13.75 -6.39
CA VAL A 130 20.67 -12.50 -7.05
C VAL A 130 21.25 -12.80 -8.43
N TRP A 131 22.16 -13.77 -8.58
CA TRP A 131 22.70 -14.14 -9.89
C TRP A 131 21.67 -14.73 -10.86
N MET A 132 20.76 -15.57 -10.37
CA MET A 132 19.69 -16.15 -11.18
C MET A 132 18.75 -15.06 -11.71
N LEU A 133 18.46 -14.04 -10.90
CA LEU A 133 17.66 -12.88 -11.30
C LEU A 133 18.44 -12.00 -12.30
N THR A 134 19.69 -11.67 -12.02
CA THR A 134 20.51 -10.78 -12.86
C THR A 134 20.88 -11.40 -14.21
N TYR A 135 21.16 -12.70 -14.27
CA TYR A 135 21.75 -13.35 -15.45
C TYR A 135 20.85 -14.42 -16.10
N GLY A 136 19.74 -14.82 -15.47
CA GLY A 136 18.81 -15.78 -16.01
C GLY A 136 19.46 -17.13 -16.38
N ASP A 137 19.25 -17.56 -17.62
CA ASP A 137 19.70 -18.84 -18.17
C ASP A 137 21.22 -18.97 -18.34
N ARG A 138 21.97 -17.86 -18.24
CA ARG A 138 23.43 -17.87 -18.28
C ARG A 138 24.04 -18.52 -17.03
N VAL A 139 23.32 -18.55 -15.92
CA VAL A 139 23.78 -19.10 -14.63
C VAL A 139 22.99 -20.37 -14.30
N THR A 140 23.65 -21.52 -14.30
CA THR A 140 23.00 -22.84 -14.16
C THR A 140 23.80 -23.81 -13.28
N ALA A 141 23.20 -24.96 -12.97
CA ALA A 141 23.87 -26.12 -12.36
C ALA A 141 24.56 -25.85 -11.01
N PHE A 142 23.89 -25.11 -10.11
CA PHE A 142 24.28 -25.06 -8.70
C PHE A 142 24.06 -26.42 -8.01
N PRO A 143 24.65 -26.65 -6.82
CA PRO A 143 24.25 -27.76 -5.95
C PRO A 143 22.74 -27.75 -5.72
N ALA A 144 22.13 -28.94 -5.62
CA ALA A 144 20.67 -29.08 -5.56
C ALA A 144 20.04 -28.37 -4.36
N ASP A 145 20.71 -28.38 -3.21
CA ASP A 145 20.30 -27.69 -1.98
C ASP A 145 20.31 -26.16 -2.14
N ILE A 146 21.34 -25.60 -2.79
CA ILE A 146 21.42 -24.16 -3.09
C ILE A 146 20.39 -23.77 -4.14
N THR A 147 20.21 -24.57 -5.20
CA THR A 147 19.19 -24.33 -6.23
C THR A 147 17.80 -24.25 -5.61
N ALA A 148 17.43 -25.25 -4.80
CA ALA A 148 16.12 -25.31 -4.18
C ALA A 148 15.88 -24.12 -3.23
N ALA A 149 16.88 -23.77 -2.40
CA ALA A 149 16.77 -22.64 -1.48
C ALA A 149 16.71 -21.29 -2.21
N ALA A 150 17.50 -21.10 -3.28
CA ALA A 150 17.47 -19.88 -4.09
C ALA A 150 16.16 -19.71 -4.84
N GLN A 151 15.59 -20.80 -5.38
CA GLN A 151 14.29 -20.78 -6.04
C GLN A 151 13.16 -20.48 -5.05
N ALA A 152 13.15 -21.13 -3.89
CA ALA A 152 12.18 -20.84 -2.83
C ALA A 152 12.25 -19.36 -2.39
N LEU A 153 13.45 -18.78 -2.35
CA LEU A 153 13.64 -17.37 -2.06
C LEU A 153 13.05 -16.47 -3.15
N ILE A 154 13.37 -16.73 -4.42
CA ILE A 154 12.82 -15.98 -5.57
C ILE A 154 11.30 -16.06 -5.60
N GLU A 155 10.74 -17.25 -5.35
CA GLU A 155 9.30 -17.47 -5.26
C GLU A 155 8.69 -16.72 -4.07
N SER A 156 9.38 -16.67 -2.92
CA SER A 156 8.88 -15.96 -1.73
C SER A 156 8.83 -14.44 -1.90
N VAL A 157 9.67 -13.88 -2.78
CA VAL A 157 9.67 -12.45 -3.12
C VAL A 157 9.01 -12.16 -4.47
N ALA A 158 8.38 -13.16 -5.08
CA ALA A 158 7.73 -12.99 -6.37
C ALA A 158 6.45 -12.18 -6.18
N GLY A 159 6.39 -11.00 -6.80
CA GLY A 159 5.29 -10.06 -6.60
C GLY A 159 5.54 -9.05 -5.48
N ASP A 160 6.55 -9.27 -4.62
CA ASP A 160 7.04 -8.23 -3.71
C ASP A 160 7.66 -7.12 -4.56
N CYS A 161 7.02 -5.96 -4.54
CA CYS A 161 7.45 -4.79 -5.29
C CYS A 161 7.79 -3.66 -4.32
N PRO A 162 8.94 -3.73 -3.62
CA PRO A 162 9.43 -2.58 -2.88
C PRO A 162 9.59 -1.45 -3.89
N LEU A 163 8.86 -0.37 -3.67
CA LEU A 163 9.02 0.85 -4.45
C LEU A 163 10.49 1.28 -4.42
N LEU A 164 11.12 1.53 -5.58
CA LEU A 164 12.50 2.00 -5.62
C LEU A 164 12.58 3.52 -5.67
N CYS A 165 13.60 4.09 -5.02
CA CYS A 165 13.82 5.52 -5.09
C CYS A 165 14.11 6.00 -6.52
N GLY A 166 13.45 7.08 -6.92
CA GLY A 166 13.51 7.61 -8.28
C GLY A 166 12.43 7.07 -9.20
N GLU A 167 11.63 6.08 -8.77
CA GLU A 167 10.40 5.72 -9.48
C GLU A 167 9.44 6.91 -9.49
N GLN A 168 8.84 7.16 -10.65
CA GLN A 168 7.71 8.05 -10.76
C GLN A 168 6.44 7.28 -10.41
N ILE A 169 5.81 7.68 -9.31
CA ILE A 169 4.55 7.12 -8.87
C ILE A 169 3.42 8.12 -9.07
N ALA A 170 2.30 7.61 -9.56
CA ALA A 170 1.04 8.30 -9.58
C ALA A 170 0.18 7.75 -8.44
N TRP A 171 -0.46 8.69 -7.76
CA TRP A 171 -1.40 8.42 -6.72
C TRP A 171 -2.76 8.90 -7.16
N ASP A 172 -3.76 8.09 -6.92
CA ASP A 172 -5.15 8.49 -7.06
C ASP A 172 -5.89 8.08 -5.79
N SER A 173 -6.91 8.84 -5.43
CA SER A 173 -7.64 8.60 -4.20
C SER A 173 -9.11 8.96 -4.38
N ALA A 174 -10.00 8.11 -3.86
CA ALA A 174 -11.44 8.31 -3.87
C ALA A 174 -12.02 8.13 -2.46
N GLY A 175 -12.80 9.11 -2.01
CA GLY A 175 -13.43 9.10 -0.69
C GLY A 175 -14.93 8.82 -0.81
N THR A 176 -15.47 7.95 0.04
CA THR A 176 -16.91 7.71 0.16
C THR A 176 -17.31 7.66 1.62
N PHE A 177 -18.43 8.29 1.98
CA PHE A 177 -19.00 8.18 3.32
C PHE A 177 -19.92 6.98 3.39
N ASP A 178 -19.93 6.28 4.53
CA ASP A 178 -20.95 5.30 4.85
C ASP A 178 -22.08 5.90 5.70
N GLU A 179 -23.04 5.04 6.08
CA GLU A 179 -24.20 5.43 6.87
C GLU A 179 -23.88 5.77 8.32
N ASP A 180 -22.72 5.35 8.83
CA ASP A 180 -22.23 5.67 10.17
C ASP A 180 -21.43 6.98 10.17
N GLY A 181 -21.28 7.64 9.02
CA GLY A 181 -20.50 8.87 8.87
C GLY A 181 -19.00 8.62 8.80
N LEU A 182 -18.57 7.37 8.61
CA LEU A 182 -17.16 7.03 8.39
C LEU A 182 -16.79 7.31 6.94
N LEU A 183 -15.69 8.02 6.75
CA LEU A 183 -15.07 8.27 5.45
C LEU A 183 -14.13 7.12 5.10
N HIS A 184 -14.50 6.33 4.08
CA HIS A 184 -13.66 5.32 3.46
C HIS A 184 -12.90 5.96 2.31
N VAL A 185 -11.59 6.09 2.45
CA VAL A 185 -10.71 6.62 1.41
C VAL A 185 -9.93 5.48 0.79
N GLU A 186 -10.31 5.12 -0.44
CA GLU A 186 -9.49 4.26 -1.29
C GLU A 186 -8.33 5.08 -1.84
N VAL A 187 -7.12 4.58 -1.68
CA VAL A 187 -5.90 5.10 -2.30
C VAL A 187 -5.37 4.04 -3.27
N SER A 188 -4.92 4.48 -4.44
CA SER A 188 -4.29 3.61 -5.42
C SER A 188 -2.90 4.13 -5.80
N LEU A 189 -1.96 3.20 -5.89
CA LEU A 189 -0.57 3.43 -6.25
C LEU A 189 -0.27 2.80 -7.60
N THR A 190 0.15 3.62 -8.55
CA THR A 190 0.55 3.16 -9.89
C THR A 190 1.89 3.74 -10.29
N ARG A 191 2.65 2.99 -11.10
CA ARG A 191 3.86 3.50 -11.75
C ARG A 191 3.51 4.39 -12.93
N ALA A 192 4.51 5.08 -13.48
CA ALA A 192 4.36 5.91 -14.68
C ALA A 192 3.81 5.17 -15.91
N ASP A 193 3.96 3.84 -16.00
CA ASP A 193 3.40 3.00 -17.06
C ASP A 193 1.94 2.54 -16.79
N GLY A 194 1.37 2.94 -15.65
CA GLY A 194 0.04 2.56 -15.20
C GLY A 194 -0.04 1.21 -14.50
N SER A 195 1.09 0.50 -14.32
CA SER A 195 1.11 -0.75 -13.55
C SER A 195 0.85 -0.48 -12.07
N ALA A 196 0.07 -1.35 -11.44
CA ALA A 196 -0.18 -1.30 -10.00
C ALA A 196 1.11 -1.53 -9.19
N ILE A 197 1.17 -0.92 -8.00
CA ILE A 197 2.24 -1.15 -7.01
C ILE A 197 1.62 -1.97 -5.86
N PRO A 198 1.67 -3.32 -5.94
CA PRO A 198 1.03 -4.17 -4.96
C PRO A 198 1.85 -4.29 -3.67
N PHE A 199 1.17 -4.59 -2.57
CA PHE A 199 1.77 -4.91 -1.27
C PHE A 199 2.70 -3.82 -0.70
N GLN A 200 2.52 -2.58 -1.15
CA GLN A 200 3.28 -1.43 -0.68
C GLN A 200 2.68 -0.92 0.63
N ALA A 201 3.49 -0.91 1.68
CA ALA A 201 3.12 -0.33 2.96
C ALA A 201 3.21 1.20 2.91
N GLY A 202 2.26 1.88 3.54
CA GLY A 202 2.23 3.33 3.65
C GLY A 202 1.48 3.79 4.91
N TRP A 203 1.38 5.10 5.07
CA TRP A 203 0.61 5.73 6.14
C TRP A 203 -0.12 6.96 5.64
N ALA A 204 -1.17 7.33 6.35
CA ALA A 204 -1.96 8.52 6.09
C ALA A 204 -1.88 9.47 7.29
N ASN A 205 -1.99 10.77 7.03
CA ASN A 205 -2.21 11.80 8.04
C ASN A 205 -3.50 12.54 7.72
N ILE A 206 -4.21 13.00 8.75
CA ILE A 206 -5.44 13.79 8.62
C ILE A 206 -5.32 15.12 9.36
N SER A 207 -5.94 16.16 8.80
CA SER A 207 -6.02 17.50 9.42
C SER A 207 -7.10 17.60 10.52
N ALA A 208 -8.15 16.78 10.45
CA ALA A 208 -9.24 16.71 11.42
C ALA A 208 -9.93 15.33 11.39
N GLY A 209 -10.63 14.96 12.46
CA GLY A 209 -11.22 13.63 12.66
C GLY A 209 -10.28 12.67 13.37
N ALA A 210 -10.59 11.36 13.29
CA ALA A 210 -9.76 10.29 13.82
C ALA A 210 -9.73 9.09 12.87
N PHE A 211 -8.60 8.39 12.73
CA PHE A 211 -8.58 7.13 12.01
C PHE A 211 -9.34 6.04 12.77
N VAL A 212 -10.10 5.23 12.04
CA VAL A 212 -10.56 3.92 12.53
C VAL A 212 -9.41 2.93 12.34
N GLY A 213 -8.44 3.00 13.25
CA GLY A 213 -7.15 2.30 13.16
C GLY A 213 -5.98 3.19 13.54
N ASP A 214 -4.80 2.92 12.97
CA ASP A 214 -3.58 3.69 13.21
C ASP A 214 -3.15 4.57 12.01
N GLY A 215 -3.95 4.60 10.94
CA GLY A 215 -3.66 5.34 9.72
C GLY A 215 -2.61 4.68 8.82
N THR A 216 -2.16 3.46 9.14
CA THR A 216 -1.29 2.68 8.25
C THR A 216 -2.12 1.89 7.23
N PHE A 217 -1.52 1.60 6.08
CA PHE A 217 -2.15 0.78 5.05
C PHE A 217 -1.12 -0.08 4.31
N THR A 218 -1.60 -1.11 3.62
CA THR A 218 -0.80 -1.91 2.67
C THR A 218 -1.65 -2.14 1.44
N THR A 219 -1.11 -1.84 0.26
CA THR A 219 -1.85 -2.07 -0.98
C THR A 219 -2.07 -3.55 -1.27
N ASP A 220 -3.19 -3.89 -1.89
CA ASP A 220 -3.50 -5.24 -2.37
C ASP A 220 -2.78 -5.55 -3.69
N ALA A 221 -3.14 -6.66 -4.33
CA ALA A 221 -2.55 -7.09 -5.61
C ALA A 221 -2.83 -6.12 -6.78
N ASP A 222 -3.86 -5.28 -6.66
CA ASP A 222 -4.25 -4.27 -7.65
C ASP A 222 -3.69 -2.88 -7.31
N GLY A 223 -2.83 -2.79 -6.28
CA GLY A 223 -2.19 -1.54 -5.86
C GLY A 223 -3.13 -0.61 -5.11
N ARG A 224 -4.19 -1.13 -4.50
CA ARG A 224 -5.21 -0.35 -3.79
C ARG A 224 -5.19 -0.62 -2.29
N ALA A 225 -5.51 0.39 -1.49
CA ALA A 225 -5.76 0.23 -0.07
C ALA A 225 -6.90 1.14 0.36
N THR A 226 -7.55 0.82 1.48
CA THR A 226 -8.58 1.67 2.08
C THR A 226 -8.14 2.09 3.48
N VAL A 227 -8.15 3.39 3.74
CA VAL A 227 -8.09 3.95 5.10
C VAL A 227 -9.47 4.46 5.49
N VAL A 228 -9.82 4.30 6.77
CA VAL A 228 -11.14 4.69 7.28
C VAL A 228 -10.95 5.80 8.32
N VAL A 229 -11.70 6.90 8.16
CA VAL A 229 -11.65 8.08 9.03
C VAL A 229 -13.03 8.31 9.63
N ASP A 230 -13.11 8.33 10.95
CA ASP A 230 -14.26 8.88 11.66
C ASP A 230 -14.22 10.42 11.56
N ALA A 231 -15.09 10.95 10.71
CA ALA A 231 -15.24 12.38 10.48
C ALA A 231 -16.28 13.02 11.41
N THR A 232 -16.87 12.26 12.34
CA THR A 232 -17.97 12.74 13.19
C THR A 232 -17.50 13.91 14.05
N GLY A 233 -18.10 15.08 13.83
CA GLY A 233 -17.75 16.32 14.55
C GLY A 233 -16.41 16.95 14.14
N ALA A 234 -15.76 16.45 13.09
CA ALA A 234 -14.55 17.06 12.56
C ALA A 234 -14.86 18.43 11.91
N ALA A 235 -13.91 19.37 12.02
CA ALA A 235 -13.95 20.60 11.24
C ALA A 235 -13.62 20.29 9.77
N LEU A 236 -14.29 20.97 8.85
CA LEU A 236 -14.18 20.69 7.42
C LEU A 236 -13.57 21.89 6.66
N PRO A 237 -12.89 21.65 5.52
CA PRO A 237 -12.62 20.36 4.88
C PRO A 237 -11.62 19.49 5.67
N ILE A 238 -11.65 18.17 5.45
CA ILE A 238 -10.65 17.25 6.01
C ILE A 238 -9.60 17.03 4.94
N GLU A 239 -8.40 17.57 5.11
CA GLU A 239 -7.23 17.22 4.30
C GLU A 239 -6.67 15.88 4.77
N ILE A 240 -6.35 15.00 3.81
CA ILE A 240 -5.74 13.69 4.03
C ILE A 240 -4.50 13.60 3.14
N SER A 241 -3.33 13.43 3.73
CA SER A 241 -2.08 13.17 3.01
C SER A 241 -1.70 11.71 3.14
N PHE A 242 -1.22 11.10 2.08
CA PHE A 242 -0.72 9.74 2.10
C PHE A 242 0.78 9.76 1.85
N ALA A 243 1.50 8.88 2.53
CA ALA A 243 2.91 8.70 2.30
C ALA A 243 3.31 7.23 2.27
N THR A 244 4.37 6.95 1.52
CA THR A 244 5.01 5.63 1.45
C THR A 244 6.51 5.79 1.36
N GLU A 245 7.25 4.77 1.79
CA GLU A 245 8.69 4.72 1.61
C GLU A 245 9.07 3.83 0.43
N GLY A 246 9.95 4.34 -0.42
CA GLY A 246 10.73 3.55 -1.35
C GLY A 246 12.10 3.23 -0.79
N THR A 247 12.74 2.19 -1.33
CA THR A 247 14.10 1.76 -1.01
C THR A 247 15.07 2.26 -2.05
N ARG A 248 16.17 2.88 -1.62
CA ARG A 248 17.26 3.27 -2.51
C ARG A 248 18.21 2.09 -2.68
N VAL A 249 18.11 1.42 -3.83
CA VAL A 249 19.04 0.37 -4.23
C VAL A 249 20.02 0.93 -5.25
N VAL A 250 21.31 0.70 -5.01
CA VAL A 250 22.37 1.17 -5.89
C VAL A 250 23.24 0.02 -6.34
N THR A 251 23.76 0.14 -7.56
CA THR A 251 24.94 -0.57 -7.98
C THR A 251 26.19 0.25 -7.69
N LEU A 252 27.20 -0.38 -7.12
CA LEU A 252 28.50 0.22 -6.87
C LEU A 252 29.49 -0.30 -7.92
N ASP A 253 29.90 0.58 -8.83
CA ASP A 253 30.90 0.26 -9.85
C ASP A 253 32.28 0.78 -9.41
N ALA A 254 33.19 -0.14 -9.07
CA ALA A 254 34.58 0.18 -8.74
C ALA A 254 35.45 0.25 -10.00
N ASP A 255 36.06 1.42 -10.28
CA ASP A 255 36.99 1.80 -11.38
C ASP A 255 37.00 0.90 -12.65
N PRO A 256 36.82 1.47 -13.87
CA PRO A 256 36.84 0.74 -15.15
C PRO A 256 38.08 -0.12 -15.46
N GLN A 257 39.15 -0.10 -14.66
CA GLN A 257 40.29 -1.02 -14.82
C GLN A 257 40.25 -2.26 -13.93
N THR A 258 39.39 -2.30 -12.91
CA THR A 258 39.40 -3.36 -11.88
C THR A 258 38.07 -4.05 -11.63
N PHE A 259 36.99 -3.60 -12.30
CA PHE A 259 35.63 -4.13 -12.35
C PHE A 259 35.22 -5.07 -11.21
N GLN A 260 34.31 -4.62 -10.37
CA GLN A 260 33.29 -5.50 -9.80
C GLN A 260 32.07 -4.62 -9.54
N ARG A 261 30.90 -5.11 -9.94
CA ARG A 261 29.62 -4.48 -9.60
C ARG A 261 29.04 -5.16 -8.36
N LEU A 262 28.75 -4.37 -7.35
CA LEU A 262 27.99 -4.79 -6.17
C LEU A 262 26.59 -4.20 -6.21
N VAL A 263 25.64 -4.83 -5.53
CA VAL A 263 24.32 -4.25 -5.24
C VAL A 263 24.10 -4.18 -3.74
N THR A 264 23.58 -3.05 -3.25
CA THR A 264 23.25 -2.80 -1.84
C THR A 264 22.07 -1.84 -1.74
N ALA A 265 21.32 -1.91 -0.63
CA ALA A 265 20.39 -0.88 -0.22
C ALA A 265 21.12 0.16 0.64
N LEU A 266 20.92 1.46 0.38
CA LEU A 266 21.62 2.56 1.10
C LEU A 266 20.69 3.51 1.86
N GLY A 267 19.37 3.32 1.77
CA GLY A 267 18.43 4.14 2.50
C GLY A 267 17.01 4.04 1.97
N THR A 268 16.17 4.97 2.42
CA THR A 268 14.80 5.13 1.98
C THR A 268 14.56 6.53 1.40
N CYS A 269 13.51 6.65 0.61
CA CYS A 269 12.97 7.93 0.16
C CYS A 269 11.49 7.94 0.47
N GLU A 270 10.97 9.11 0.84
CA GLU A 270 9.57 9.30 1.12
C GLU A 270 8.86 9.85 -0.11
N TYR A 271 7.70 9.29 -0.40
CA TYR A 271 6.77 9.83 -1.37
C TYR A 271 5.51 10.28 -0.63
N ASP A 272 5.26 11.58 -0.60
CA ASP A 272 4.16 12.18 0.16
C ASP A 272 3.34 13.14 -0.71
N PRO A 273 2.28 12.65 -1.38
CA PRO A 273 1.22 13.50 -1.88
C PRO A 273 0.24 13.93 -0.78
N SER A 274 -0.05 15.22 -0.78
CA SER A 274 -1.19 15.77 -0.04
C SER A 274 -2.42 15.83 -0.94
N PHE A 275 -3.54 15.23 -0.50
CA PHE A 275 -4.83 15.36 -1.17
C PHE A 275 -5.76 16.22 -0.32
N PRO A 276 -6.16 17.41 -0.82
CA PRO A 276 -7.25 18.13 -0.19
C PRO A 276 -8.55 17.37 -0.47
N TYR A 277 -9.05 16.63 0.53
CA TYR A 277 -10.41 16.13 0.52
C TYR A 277 -11.35 17.26 0.97
N GLY A 278 -11.61 18.16 0.03
CA GLY A 278 -12.89 18.84 0.05
C GLY A 278 -13.96 17.77 -0.13
N PHE A 279 -14.98 17.77 0.73
CA PHE A 279 -16.24 17.12 0.37
C PHE A 279 -16.54 17.70 -1.00
N GLY A 280 -16.47 16.86 -2.04
CA GLY A 280 -17.13 17.21 -3.28
C GLY A 280 -18.51 17.66 -2.87
N GLU A 281 -19.02 18.73 -3.47
CA GLU A 281 -20.45 18.96 -3.39
C GLU A 281 -21.08 17.69 -3.99
N ASP A 282 -21.33 16.68 -3.16
CA ASP A 282 -22.19 15.55 -3.48
C ASP A 282 -23.46 16.27 -3.91
N GLY A 283 -23.65 16.29 -5.24
CA GLY A 283 -24.51 17.27 -5.87
C GLY A 283 -25.82 17.28 -5.12
N PHE A 284 -26.23 18.43 -4.61
CA PHE A 284 -27.56 18.57 -4.05
C PHE A 284 -28.53 18.38 -5.22
N GLY A 285 -29.04 17.16 -5.37
CA GLY A 285 -30.01 16.80 -6.40
C GLY A 285 -31.40 17.30 -6.03
N ASP A 286 -32.42 16.60 -6.51
CA ASP A 286 -33.82 16.89 -6.20
C ASP A 286 -34.37 15.68 -5.42
N PRO A 287 -34.13 15.63 -4.08
CA PRO A 287 -34.51 14.48 -3.27
C PRO A 287 -35.98 14.14 -3.46
N ARG A 288 -36.24 12.85 -3.67
CA ARG A 288 -37.56 12.36 -4.01
C ARG A 288 -38.34 11.99 -2.75
N THR A 289 -39.58 12.47 -2.70
CA THR A 289 -40.53 12.10 -1.65
C THR A 289 -40.80 10.59 -1.61
N ILE A 290 -41.26 10.08 -0.47
CA ILE A 290 -41.73 8.69 -0.34
C ILE A 290 -42.78 8.29 -1.39
N GLY A 291 -43.60 9.25 -1.85
CA GLY A 291 -44.61 9.01 -2.89
C GLY A 291 -43.99 8.60 -4.22
N PHE A 292 -42.87 9.21 -4.60
CA PHE A 292 -42.13 8.84 -5.79
C PHE A 292 -41.60 7.40 -5.67
N TRP A 293 -40.92 7.07 -4.57
CA TRP A 293 -40.33 5.75 -4.36
C TRP A 293 -41.37 4.62 -4.33
N LYS A 294 -42.52 4.87 -3.71
CA LYS A 294 -43.69 3.97 -3.77
C LYS A 294 -44.12 3.63 -5.19
N HIS A 295 -44.05 4.60 -6.11
CA HIS A 295 -44.39 4.37 -7.52
C HIS A 295 -43.30 3.60 -8.27
N GLN A 296 -42.03 3.89 -8.00
CA GLN A 296 -40.90 3.22 -8.63
C GLN A 296 -40.84 1.73 -8.27
N VAL A 297 -40.85 1.41 -6.97
CA VAL A 297 -40.71 0.02 -6.47
C VAL A 297 -41.87 -0.87 -6.93
N ARG A 298 -43.08 -0.32 -7.03
CA ARG A 298 -44.28 -1.06 -7.46
C ARG A 298 -44.37 -1.26 -8.98
N GLY A 299 -43.52 -0.59 -9.76
CA GLY A 299 -43.65 -0.57 -11.22
C GLY A 299 -44.96 0.07 -11.69
N LYS A 300 -45.50 1.06 -10.98
CA LYS A 300 -46.77 1.74 -11.34
C LYS A 300 -46.60 3.22 -11.62
N GLY A 301 -47.09 3.64 -12.78
CA GLY A 301 -47.00 5.03 -13.25
C GLY A 301 -45.86 5.19 -14.25
N ARG A 302 -45.28 6.39 -14.32
CA ARG A 302 -44.06 6.63 -15.10
C ARG A 302 -42.88 6.08 -14.31
N ILE A 303 -42.18 5.12 -14.90
CA ILE A 303 -40.99 4.51 -14.31
C ILE A 303 -39.78 5.34 -14.71
N HIS A 304 -39.07 5.83 -13.70
CA HIS A 304 -37.82 6.57 -13.79
C HIS A 304 -36.62 5.71 -13.39
N VAL A 305 -36.82 4.77 -12.47
CA VAL A 305 -35.81 3.81 -12.01
C VAL A 305 -36.29 2.40 -12.38
N SER A 306 -35.47 1.66 -13.14
CA SER A 306 -35.84 0.30 -13.56
C SER A 306 -35.81 -0.68 -12.37
N ALA A 307 -36.51 -1.80 -12.49
CA ALA A 307 -36.45 -2.87 -11.49
C ALA A 307 -35.02 -3.41 -11.31
N GLU A 308 -34.27 -3.56 -12.41
CA GLU A 308 -32.86 -3.98 -12.41
C GLU A 308 -31.97 -3.01 -11.62
N THR A 309 -32.18 -1.70 -11.80
CA THR A 309 -31.46 -0.69 -11.01
C THR A 309 -31.83 -0.78 -9.52
N LEU A 310 -33.11 -0.96 -9.18
CA LEU A 310 -33.52 -1.16 -7.79
C LEU A 310 -32.89 -2.43 -7.17
N GLU A 311 -32.84 -3.52 -7.93
CA GLU A 311 -32.22 -4.79 -7.52
C GLU A 311 -30.71 -4.63 -7.28
N SER A 312 -30.03 -3.79 -8.06
CA SER A 312 -28.60 -3.51 -7.89
C SER A 312 -28.24 -2.75 -6.60
N TRP A 313 -29.24 -2.14 -5.94
CA TRP A 313 -29.05 -1.43 -4.67
C TRP A 313 -29.29 -2.31 -3.44
N LEU A 314 -29.65 -3.58 -3.63
CA LEU A 314 -29.92 -4.54 -2.57
C LEU A 314 -28.69 -5.40 -2.27
N PRO A 315 -28.51 -5.85 -1.02
CA PRO A 315 -29.37 -5.58 0.14
C PRO A 315 -29.25 -4.14 0.66
N LEU A 316 -30.35 -3.60 1.18
CA LEU A 316 -30.40 -2.24 1.73
C LEU A 316 -30.83 -2.27 3.20
N THR A 317 -29.98 -1.76 4.10
CA THR A 317 -30.30 -1.67 5.54
C THR A 317 -30.79 -0.26 5.91
N VAL A 318 -31.86 -0.22 6.70
CA VAL A 318 -32.52 1.01 7.18
C VAL A 318 -32.90 0.79 8.64
N LEU A 319 -32.28 1.55 9.55
CA LEU A 319 -32.62 1.51 10.99
C LEU A 319 -32.63 0.08 11.58
N GLY A 320 -31.71 -0.78 11.13
CA GLY A 320 -31.58 -2.18 11.57
C GLY A 320 -32.45 -3.19 10.82
N GLU A 321 -33.32 -2.76 9.89
CA GLU A 321 -34.07 -3.65 9.00
C GLU A 321 -33.37 -3.77 7.65
N THR A 322 -33.11 -5.00 7.19
CA THR A 322 -32.47 -5.28 5.89
C THR A 322 -33.51 -5.71 4.86
N PHE A 323 -33.55 -5.02 3.74
CA PHE A 323 -34.37 -5.35 2.58
C PHE A 323 -33.52 -6.10 1.55
N GLU A 324 -33.83 -7.38 1.36
CA GLU A 324 -33.12 -8.28 0.43
C GLU A 324 -33.75 -8.31 -0.97
N THR A 325 -35.01 -7.86 -1.10
CA THR A 325 -35.77 -7.91 -2.35
C THR A 325 -36.56 -6.64 -2.60
N VAL A 326 -36.84 -6.35 -3.88
CA VAL A 326 -37.72 -5.24 -4.27
C VAL A 326 -39.14 -5.42 -3.70
N GLU A 327 -39.62 -6.65 -3.57
CA GLU A 327 -40.91 -6.97 -2.93
C GLU A 327 -40.93 -6.63 -1.43
N ALA A 328 -39.82 -6.86 -0.72
CA ALA A 328 -39.68 -6.45 0.68
C ALA A 328 -39.72 -4.92 0.82
N MET A 329 -39.02 -4.19 -0.06
CA MET A 329 -39.10 -2.73 -0.13
C MET A 329 -40.53 -2.25 -0.45
N GLU A 330 -41.24 -2.89 -1.39
CA GLU A 330 -42.63 -2.54 -1.74
C GLU A 330 -43.52 -2.67 -0.51
N THR A 331 -43.39 -3.81 0.18
CA THR A 331 -44.17 -4.14 1.38
C THR A 331 -43.93 -3.11 2.47
N ALA A 332 -42.66 -2.75 2.73
CA ALA A 332 -42.31 -1.75 3.72
C ALA A 332 -42.87 -0.37 3.36
N LEU A 333 -42.70 0.08 2.12
CA LEU A 333 -43.19 1.38 1.66
C LEU A 333 -44.72 1.49 1.66
N TRP A 334 -45.46 0.40 1.44
CA TRP A 334 -46.92 0.42 1.19
C TRP A 334 -47.79 -0.06 2.38
N LEU A 335 -47.33 0.10 3.63
CA LEU A 335 -48.15 -0.24 4.81
C LEU A 335 -49.24 0.81 5.05
N LYS A 336 -50.48 0.46 4.70
CA LYS A 336 -51.66 1.28 5.03
C LYS A 336 -51.88 1.24 6.55
N ASN A 337 -51.90 2.40 7.19
CA ASN A 337 -52.04 2.55 8.66
C ASN A 337 -50.92 1.90 9.48
N ALA A 338 -49.66 1.97 9.00
CA ALA A 338 -48.51 1.48 9.76
C ALA A 338 -48.40 2.13 11.16
N PRO A 339 -47.98 1.36 12.20
CA PRO A 339 -47.48 1.88 13.46
C PRO A 339 -46.34 2.89 13.25
N MET A 340 -46.07 3.75 14.25
CA MET A 340 -45.09 4.84 14.09
C MET A 340 -43.69 4.35 13.76
N GLU A 341 -43.26 3.25 14.38
CA GLU A 341 -42.00 2.55 14.08
C GLU A 341 -41.86 2.25 12.58
N LEU A 342 -42.86 1.57 11.99
CA LEU A 342 -42.86 1.25 10.56
C LEU A 342 -42.97 2.50 9.67
N ARG A 343 -43.58 3.59 10.15
CA ARG A 343 -43.59 4.86 9.42
C ARG A 343 -42.22 5.54 9.43
N ALA A 344 -41.44 5.40 10.50
CA ALA A 344 -40.06 5.88 10.53
C ALA A 344 -39.21 5.11 9.52
N VAL A 345 -39.29 3.77 9.52
CA VAL A 345 -38.61 2.91 8.52
C VAL A 345 -39.00 3.31 7.10
N GLN A 346 -40.29 3.56 6.83
CA GLN A 346 -40.76 4.01 5.53
C GLN A 346 -40.09 5.30 5.03
N GLN A 347 -39.98 6.31 5.89
CA GLN A 347 -39.39 7.59 5.52
C GLN A 347 -37.87 7.49 5.36
N CYS A 348 -37.21 6.80 6.28
CA CYS A 348 -35.76 6.62 6.22
C CYS A 348 -35.35 5.69 5.07
N LEU A 349 -36.20 4.74 4.66
CA LEU A 349 -36.01 3.97 3.43
C LEU A 349 -36.04 4.86 2.19
N ALA A 350 -36.98 5.82 2.11
CA ALA A 350 -36.99 6.80 1.02
C ALA A 350 -35.73 7.67 1.00
N THR A 351 -35.20 8.06 2.17
CA THR A 351 -33.93 8.78 2.28
C THR A 351 -32.76 7.94 1.77
N ARG A 352 -32.69 6.65 2.12
CA ARG A 352 -31.65 5.73 1.61
C ARG A 352 -31.75 5.52 0.11
N LEU A 353 -32.96 5.48 -0.45
CA LEU A 353 -33.15 5.41 -1.90
C LEU A 353 -32.71 6.69 -2.62
N ASN A 354 -32.89 7.87 -2.00
CA ASN A 354 -32.32 9.13 -2.53
C ASN A 354 -30.78 9.11 -2.55
N VAL A 355 -30.16 8.51 -1.53
CA VAL A 355 -28.71 8.29 -1.51
C VAL A 355 -28.29 7.31 -2.61
N ALA A 356 -28.98 6.17 -2.72
CA ALA A 356 -28.67 5.14 -3.72
C ALA A 356 -28.84 5.63 -5.17
N SER A 357 -29.75 6.58 -5.40
CA SER A 357 -29.96 7.19 -6.72
C SER A 357 -29.11 8.44 -6.98
N SER A 358 -28.18 8.78 -6.08
CA SER A 358 -27.35 9.98 -6.16
C SER A 358 -28.13 11.30 -6.24
N GLU A 359 -29.37 11.33 -5.73
CA GLU A 359 -30.11 12.60 -5.54
C GLU A 359 -29.64 13.32 -4.27
N LEU A 360 -29.08 12.56 -3.32
CA LEU A 360 -28.32 13.03 -2.18
C LEU A 360 -27.03 12.20 -2.07
N GLY A 361 -25.99 12.77 -1.51
CA GLY A 361 -24.86 12.03 -0.95
C GLY A 361 -24.82 12.18 0.56
N TRP A 362 -24.12 11.27 1.25
CA TRP A 362 -23.97 11.35 2.70
C TRP A 362 -23.28 12.64 3.14
N ALA A 363 -22.41 13.18 2.29
CA ALA A 363 -21.75 14.47 2.44
C ALA A 363 -22.50 15.65 1.80
N THR A 364 -23.77 15.51 1.44
CA THR A 364 -24.58 16.66 1.04
C THR A 364 -24.88 17.53 2.27
N PRO A 365 -24.53 18.84 2.27
CA PRO A 365 -24.89 19.75 3.34
C PRO A 365 -26.38 20.08 3.26
N LEU A 366 -27.10 19.89 4.36
CA LEU A 366 -28.54 20.16 4.50
C LEU A 366 -28.76 21.16 5.65
N ASP A 367 -29.78 22.01 5.51
CA ASP A 367 -30.28 22.86 6.58
C ASP A 367 -31.75 22.50 6.85
N LEU A 368 -31.99 21.78 7.96
CA LEU A 368 -33.34 21.36 8.36
C LEU A 368 -34.00 22.35 9.34
N GLY A 369 -33.42 23.56 9.51
CA GLY A 369 -33.93 24.62 10.39
C GLY A 369 -33.24 24.74 11.76
N ASP A 370 -32.48 23.71 12.17
CA ASP A 370 -31.69 23.69 13.40
C ASP A 370 -30.20 23.96 13.16
N GLY A 371 -29.83 24.36 11.93
CA GLY A 371 -28.48 24.63 11.49
C GLY A 371 -28.05 23.72 10.34
N ALA A 372 -27.06 24.18 9.57
CA ALA A 372 -26.48 23.40 8.48
C ALA A 372 -25.60 22.26 9.03
N ALA A 373 -25.89 21.03 8.62
CA ALA A 373 -25.08 19.84 8.89
C ALA A 373 -25.12 18.90 7.68
N TYR A 374 -24.34 17.82 7.70
CA TYR A 374 -24.33 16.86 6.60
C TYR A 374 -25.42 15.81 6.74
N LEU A 375 -25.86 15.21 5.63
CA LEU A 375 -26.88 14.16 5.64
C LEU A 375 -26.54 13.03 6.63
N PHE A 376 -25.29 12.56 6.70
CA PHE A 376 -24.89 11.52 7.66
C PHE A 376 -25.14 11.93 9.12
N SER A 377 -25.00 13.22 9.46
CA SER A 377 -25.24 13.72 10.82
C SER A 377 -26.73 13.66 11.17
N PHE A 378 -27.60 14.06 10.23
CA PHE A 378 -29.04 13.94 10.40
C PHE A 378 -29.51 12.48 10.42
N TRP A 379 -28.88 11.62 9.62
CA TRP A 379 -29.14 10.19 9.63
C TRP A 379 -28.76 9.54 10.95
N GLY A 380 -27.58 9.86 11.50
CA GLY A 380 -27.17 9.44 12.84
C GLY A 380 -28.18 9.88 13.90
N ALA A 381 -28.63 11.13 13.87
CA ALA A 381 -29.68 11.62 14.77
C ALA A 381 -31.02 10.87 14.62
N ALA A 382 -31.41 10.52 13.38
CA ALA A 382 -32.61 9.73 13.13
C ALA A 382 -32.47 8.29 13.68
N LYS A 383 -31.28 7.69 13.51
CA LYS A 383 -30.95 6.37 14.07
C LYS A 383 -30.98 6.38 15.59
N ASP A 384 -30.32 7.34 16.23
CA ASP A 384 -30.30 7.47 17.69
C ASP A 384 -31.72 7.64 18.26
N ALA A 385 -32.55 8.45 17.61
CA ALA A 385 -33.95 8.61 17.98
C ALA A 385 -34.74 7.30 17.85
N PHE A 386 -34.52 6.55 16.76
CA PHE A 386 -35.16 5.25 16.55
C PHE A 386 -34.74 4.22 17.60
N ASP A 387 -33.44 4.11 17.90
CA ASP A 387 -32.89 3.20 18.89
C ASP A 387 -33.36 3.54 20.32
N ALA A 388 -33.63 4.82 20.60
CA ALA A 388 -34.23 5.29 21.84
C ALA A 388 -35.77 5.09 21.93
N GLY A 389 -36.40 4.59 20.87
CA GLY A 389 -37.85 4.40 20.77
C GLY A 389 -38.65 5.67 20.43
N ASP A 390 -37.97 6.77 20.07
CA ASP A 390 -38.60 8.02 19.60
C ASP A 390 -38.80 8.00 18.08
N PHE A 391 -39.71 7.13 17.65
CA PHE A 391 -39.97 6.89 16.23
C PHE A 391 -40.55 8.10 15.49
N GLU A 392 -41.26 9.01 16.17
CA GLU A 392 -41.79 10.21 15.52
C GLU A 392 -40.67 11.18 15.15
N THR A 393 -39.66 11.34 16.02
CA THR A 393 -38.48 12.16 15.73
C THR A 393 -37.68 11.56 14.57
N ALA A 394 -37.38 10.26 14.60
CA ALA A 394 -36.69 9.57 13.50
C ALA A 394 -37.43 9.73 12.17
N LYS A 395 -38.74 9.49 12.16
CA LYS A 395 -39.62 9.71 11.00
C LYS A 395 -39.52 11.14 10.50
N THR A 396 -39.62 12.12 11.41
CA THR A 396 -39.67 13.55 11.05
C THR A 396 -38.38 14.01 10.42
N ILE A 397 -37.22 13.59 10.91
CA ILE A 397 -35.93 13.92 10.32
C ILE A 397 -35.87 13.42 8.86
N CYS A 398 -36.14 12.13 8.64
CA CYS A 398 -36.10 11.53 7.30
C CYS A 398 -37.18 12.12 6.36
N ASP A 399 -38.38 12.42 6.87
CA ASP A 399 -39.44 13.07 6.09
C ASP A 399 -39.01 14.49 5.67
N THR A 400 -38.44 15.28 6.57
CA THR A 400 -37.94 16.62 6.23
C THR A 400 -36.86 16.55 5.15
N ILE A 401 -35.91 15.62 5.26
CA ILE A 401 -34.87 15.41 4.23
C ILE A 401 -35.49 15.10 2.86
N ASN A 402 -36.49 14.22 2.81
CA ASN A 402 -37.14 13.81 1.56
C ASN A 402 -38.03 14.90 0.93
N ASN A 403 -38.25 16.03 1.61
CA ASN A 403 -39.08 17.14 1.16
C ASN A 403 -38.32 18.49 1.12
N LEU A 404 -36.97 18.47 1.19
CA LEU A 404 -36.12 19.62 0.85
C LEU A 404 -36.29 19.97 -0.63
#